data_AF-A0A8S9WH16-F1
#
_entry.id   AF-A0A8S9WH16-F1
#
_cell.length_a   1.000
_cell.length_b   1.000
_cell.length_c   1.000
_cell.angle_alpha   90.00
_cell.angle_beta   90.00
_cell.angle_gamma   90.00
#
_symmetry.space_group_name_H-M   'P 1'
#
loop_
_entity.id
_entity.type
_entity.pdbx_description
1 polymer ?
#
loop_
_entity_poly.entity_id
_entity_poly.type
_entity_poly.pdbx_seq_one_letter_code
_entity_poly.pdbx_strand_id
1 'polypeptide(L)'
;MDLKENTARYLLFAIIISISIIVYSFFTQTLLWGIIAAVLIIILTLLLSGFIISQMKMVNFIEKVKGFLIEPSKTYDASKEDTLGDATKNFIILMMIFAILNVIFCHVFFSFGIRTSLFLLVLSPITRVVSVFICGAILHISIYIVGGRNGISQTIKALMYANTPALLFSVMVFLISGVLVWVLWLWALVLLIIGIRQLQEITTNRALIAVLVWIVLLSLLWMLMQGNDFIYSSVSAYADKVIN
;
A
#
# COMPACT_ATOMS: atom_id res chain seq x y z
N MET A 1 -4.13 -6.62 -24.37
CA MET A 1 -5.41 -6.10 -24.87
C MET A 1 -6.00 -5.28 -23.75
N ASP A 2 -6.22 -3.97 -23.96
CA ASP A 2 -6.56 -3.02 -22.89
C ASP A 2 -8.01 -3.25 -22.41
N LEU A 3 -8.25 -3.28 -21.10
CA LEU A 3 -9.56 -3.57 -20.54
C LEU A 3 -10.59 -2.50 -20.91
N LYS A 4 -10.17 -1.23 -21.04
CA LYS A 4 -11.04 -0.17 -21.57
C LYS A 4 -11.61 -0.57 -22.93
N GLU A 5 -10.81 -1.25 -23.75
CA GLU A 5 -11.20 -1.74 -25.07
C GLU A 5 -12.24 -2.85 -24.97
N ASN A 6 -12.08 -3.81 -24.05
CA ASN A 6 -13.05 -4.87 -23.84
C ASN A 6 -14.37 -4.37 -23.27
N THR A 7 -14.35 -3.49 -22.26
CA THR A 7 -15.57 -2.88 -21.71
C THR A 7 -16.27 -2.01 -22.76
N ALA A 8 -15.51 -1.25 -23.55
CA ALA A 8 -16.06 -0.47 -24.66
C ALA A 8 -16.72 -1.37 -25.70
N ARG A 9 -16.10 -2.52 -26.04
CA ARG A 9 -16.70 -3.52 -26.94
C ARG A 9 -18.04 -4.05 -26.42
N TYR A 10 -18.13 -4.44 -25.15
CA TYR A 10 -19.39 -4.93 -24.57
C TYR A 10 -20.49 -3.86 -24.58
N LEU A 11 -20.15 -2.61 -24.25
CA LEU A 11 -21.09 -1.49 -24.31
C LEU A 11 -21.56 -1.23 -25.74
N LEU A 12 -20.65 -1.29 -26.70
CA LEU A 12 -20.94 -1.07 -28.12
C LEU A 12 -21.84 -2.18 -28.68
N PHE A 13 -21.59 -3.45 -28.31
CA PHE A 13 -22.49 -4.57 -28.63
C PHE A 13 -23.87 -4.40 -28.00
N ALA A 14 -23.95 -4.00 -26.72
CA ALA A 14 -25.23 -3.78 -26.04
C ALA A 14 -26.05 -2.67 -26.71
N ILE A 15 -25.39 -1.60 -27.18
CA ILE A 15 -26.03 -0.52 -27.95
C ILE A 15 -26.57 -1.04 -29.28
N ILE A 16 -25.78 -1.80 -30.05
CA ILE A 16 -26.20 -2.36 -31.34
C ILE A 16 -27.41 -3.30 -31.17
N ILE A 17 -27.38 -4.17 -30.15
CA ILE A 17 -28.48 -5.08 -29.83
C ILE A 17 -29.73 -4.28 -29.44
N SER A 18 -29.55 -3.26 -28.60
CA SER A 18 -30.66 -2.39 -28.16
C SER A 18 -31.31 -1.66 -29.34
N ILE A 19 -30.51 -1.10 -30.25
CA ILE A 19 -31.02 -0.44 -31.47
C ILE A 19 -31.76 -1.45 -32.36
N SER A 20 -31.18 -2.64 -32.57
CA SER A 20 -31.81 -3.70 -33.35
C SER A 20 -33.16 -4.13 -32.79
N ILE A 21 -33.26 -4.26 -31.46
CA ILE A 21 -34.52 -4.58 -30.76
C ILE A 21 -35.56 -3.48 -30.94
N ILE A 22 -35.17 -2.21 -30.78
CA ILE A 22 -36.08 -1.07 -30.95
C ILE A 22 -36.62 -1.03 -32.39
N VAL A 23 -35.76 -1.21 -33.39
CA VAL A 23 -36.15 -1.22 -34.81
C VAL A 23 -37.10 -2.38 -35.09
N TYR A 24 -36.79 -3.59 -34.62
CA TYR A 24 -37.67 -4.76 -34.80
C TYR A 24 -39.05 -4.58 -34.12
N SER A 25 -39.07 -4.05 -32.90
CA SER A 25 -40.31 -3.79 -32.16
C SER A 25 -41.18 -2.70 -32.79
N PHE A 26 -40.57 -1.75 -33.52
CA PHE A 26 -41.30 -0.77 -34.31
C PHE A 26 -42.10 -1.45 -35.44
N PHE A 27 -41.47 -2.32 -36.23
CA PHE A 27 -42.14 -3.01 -37.35
C PHE A 27 -43.22 -4.01 -36.91
N THR A 28 -43.12 -4.55 -35.70
CA THR A 28 -44.09 -5.51 -35.15
C THR A 28 -45.19 -4.88 -34.30
N GLN A 29 -45.26 -3.54 -34.24
CA GLN A 29 -46.22 -2.79 -33.40
C GLN A 29 -46.09 -3.10 -31.88
N THR A 30 -44.91 -3.52 -31.42
CA THR A 30 -44.60 -3.82 -30.01
C THR A 30 -43.59 -2.83 -29.40
N LEU A 31 -43.51 -1.61 -29.94
CA LEU A 31 -42.46 -0.62 -29.64
C LEU A 31 -42.22 -0.37 -28.14
N LEU A 32 -43.28 -0.26 -27.34
CA LEU A 32 -43.15 -0.03 -25.90
C LEU A 32 -42.34 -1.15 -25.21
N TRP A 33 -42.62 -2.40 -25.53
CA TRP A 33 -41.91 -3.56 -25.01
C TRP A 33 -40.45 -3.62 -25.51
N GLY A 34 -40.22 -3.25 -26.77
CA GLY A 34 -38.88 -3.14 -27.34
C GLY A 34 -38.01 -2.09 -26.63
N ILE A 35 -38.58 -0.92 -26.34
CA ILE A 35 -37.90 0.14 -25.59
C ILE A 35 -37.59 -0.33 -24.16
N ILE A 36 -38.55 -0.95 -23.47
CA ILE A 36 -38.35 -1.49 -22.12
C ILE A 36 -37.21 -2.52 -22.11
N ALA A 37 -37.21 -3.46 -23.07
CA ALA A 37 -36.17 -4.48 -23.19
C ALA A 37 -34.79 -3.87 -23.46
N ALA A 38 -34.70 -2.90 -24.40
CA ALA A 38 -33.46 -2.19 -24.70
C ALA A 38 -32.90 -1.44 -23.48
N VAL A 39 -33.75 -0.73 -22.75
CA VAL A 39 -33.35 -0.02 -21.52
C VAL A 39 -32.86 -0.99 -20.45
N LEU A 40 -33.55 -2.11 -20.24
CA LEU A 40 -33.13 -3.15 -19.29
C LEU A 40 -31.76 -3.74 -19.65
N ILE A 41 -31.51 -4.01 -20.93
CA ILE A 41 -30.21 -4.53 -21.42
C ILE A 41 -29.08 -3.53 -21.17
N ILE A 42 -29.31 -2.24 -21.43
CA ILE A 42 -28.33 -1.18 -21.18
C ILE A 42 -28.03 -1.07 -19.68
N ILE A 43 -29.06 -1.01 -18.84
CA ILE A 43 -28.90 -0.95 -17.38
C ILE A 43 -28.13 -2.17 -16.87
N LEU A 44 -28.51 -3.38 -17.30
CA LEU A 44 -27.85 -4.62 -16.90
C LEU A 44 -26.39 -4.64 -17.32
N THR A 45 -26.07 -4.20 -18.53
CA THR A 45 -24.70 -4.17 -19.05
C THR A 45 -23.85 -3.15 -18.29
N LEU A 46 -24.40 -1.98 -17.98
CA LEU A 46 -23.71 -0.97 -17.15
C LEU A 46 -23.41 -1.53 -15.75
N LEU A 47 -24.37 -2.18 -15.09
CA LEU A 47 -24.18 -2.80 -13.78
C LEU A 47 -23.11 -3.91 -13.80
N LEU A 48 -23.20 -4.82 -14.78
CA LEU A 48 -22.22 -5.91 -14.93
C LEU A 48 -20.82 -5.38 -15.26
N SER A 49 -20.72 -4.36 -16.11
CA SER A 49 -19.43 -3.74 -16.43
C SER A 49 -18.77 -3.11 -15.19
N GLY A 50 -19.54 -2.40 -14.36
CA GLY A 50 -19.05 -1.83 -13.10
C GLY A 50 -18.58 -2.91 -12.12
N PHE A 51 -19.35 -4.00 -12.00
CA PHE A 51 -18.97 -5.15 -11.18
C PHE A 51 -17.67 -5.82 -11.67
N ILE A 52 -17.55 -6.10 -12.97
CA ILE A 52 -16.36 -6.72 -13.56
C ILE A 52 -15.12 -5.84 -13.36
N ILE A 53 -15.25 -4.52 -13.58
CA ILE A 53 -14.16 -3.57 -13.36
C ILE A 53 -13.70 -3.59 -11.90
N SER A 54 -14.64 -3.67 -10.95
CA SER A 54 -14.33 -3.77 -9.52
C SER A 54 -13.58 -5.06 -9.19
N GLN A 55 -14.10 -6.21 -9.66
CA GLN A 55 -13.46 -7.52 -9.45
C GLN A 55 -12.04 -7.55 -10.03
N MET A 56 -11.85 -7.02 -11.24
CA MET A 56 -10.53 -7.00 -11.86
C MET A 56 -9.55 -6.08 -11.11
N LYS A 57 -9.99 -4.91 -10.62
CA LYS A 57 -9.14 -4.07 -9.76
C LYS A 57 -8.69 -4.81 -8.51
N MET A 58 -9.58 -5.59 -7.91
CA MET A 58 -9.26 -6.44 -6.75
C MET A 58 -8.26 -7.53 -7.12
N VAL A 59 -8.47 -8.25 -8.22
CA VAL A 59 -7.56 -9.30 -8.72
C VAL A 59 -6.17 -8.72 -8.98
N ASN A 60 -6.06 -7.61 -9.72
CA ASN A 60 -4.79 -6.95 -10.00
C ASN A 60 -4.07 -6.51 -8.72
N PHE A 61 -4.81 -6.00 -7.73
CA PHE A 61 -4.25 -5.65 -6.43
C PHE A 61 -3.70 -6.89 -5.71
N ILE A 62 -4.45 -7.98 -5.66
CA ILE A 62 -4.02 -9.25 -5.04
C ILE A 62 -2.81 -9.82 -5.77
N GLU A 63 -2.81 -9.82 -7.11
CA GLU A 63 -1.67 -10.26 -7.92
C GLU A 63 -0.43 -9.43 -7.64
N LYS A 64 -0.57 -8.12 -7.48
CA LYS A 64 0.53 -7.23 -7.12
C LYS A 64 1.08 -7.52 -5.74
N VAL A 65 0.20 -7.68 -4.74
CA VAL A 65 0.59 -8.07 -3.37
C VAL A 65 1.30 -9.42 -3.37
N LYS A 66 0.74 -10.43 -4.05
CA LYS A 66 1.37 -11.76 -4.21
C LYS A 66 2.70 -11.67 -4.94
N GLY A 67 2.78 -10.86 -6.00
CA GLY A 67 3.98 -10.62 -6.76
C GLY A 67 5.12 -10.10 -5.88
N PHE A 68 4.86 -9.11 -5.03
CA PHE A 68 5.86 -8.63 -4.07
C PHE A 68 6.29 -9.68 -3.04
N LEU A 69 5.47 -10.69 -2.76
CA LEU A 69 5.83 -11.79 -1.86
C LEU A 69 6.62 -12.91 -2.55
N ILE A 70 6.35 -13.19 -3.82
CA ILE A 70 6.84 -14.39 -4.51
C ILE A 70 7.91 -14.05 -5.55
N GLU A 71 7.65 -13.05 -6.40
CA GLU A 71 8.53 -12.66 -7.50
C GLU A 71 8.87 -11.16 -7.46
N PRO A 72 9.44 -10.65 -6.36
CA PRO A 72 9.53 -9.22 -6.10
C PRO A 72 10.27 -8.45 -7.18
N SER A 73 11.34 -9.03 -7.75
CA SER A 73 12.08 -8.40 -8.84
C SER A 73 11.16 -8.11 -10.03
N LYS A 74 10.42 -9.10 -10.54
CA LYS A 74 9.53 -8.89 -11.69
C LYS A 74 8.42 -7.89 -11.37
N THR A 75 7.89 -7.93 -10.14
CA THR A 75 6.81 -7.02 -9.72
C THR A 75 7.28 -5.57 -9.62
N TYR A 76 8.50 -5.33 -9.14
CA TYR A 76 9.10 -4.00 -9.14
C TYR A 76 9.37 -3.48 -10.55
N ASP A 77 9.87 -4.34 -11.45
CA ASP A 77 10.08 -3.94 -12.85
C ASP A 77 8.74 -3.55 -13.51
N ALA A 78 7.68 -4.32 -13.27
CA ALA A 78 6.32 -4.00 -13.73
C ALA A 78 5.74 -2.73 -13.06
N SER A 79 6.29 -2.31 -11.91
CA SER A 79 5.83 -1.16 -11.12
C SER A 79 6.70 0.10 -11.30
N LYS A 80 7.67 0.07 -12.24
CA LYS A 80 8.55 1.23 -12.52
C LYS A 80 7.78 2.46 -12.97
N GLU A 81 6.84 2.25 -13.89
CA GLU A 81 6.00 3.28 -14.49
C GLU A 81 4.82 3.72 -13.60
N ASP A 82 4.61 3.05 -12.46
CA ASP A 82 3.60 3.50 -11.51
C ASP A 82 3.91 4.92 -11.04
N THR A 83 2.87 5.75 -10.93
CA THR A 83 3.03 7.04 -10.27
C THR A 83 3.22 6.83 -8.76
N LEU A 84 3.73 7.86 -8.07
CA LEU A 84 3.74 7.85 -6.60
C LEU A 84 2.32 7.71 -6.03
N GLY A 85 1.32 8.26 -6.72
CA GLY A 85 -0.09 8.13 -6.34
C GLY A 85 -0.59 6.69 -6.38
N ASP A 86 -0.20 5.92 -7.41
CA ASP A 86 -0.58 4.51 -7.54
C ASP A 86 0.01 3.65 -6.42
N ALA A 87 1.29 3.85 -6.11
CA ALA A 87 1.96 3.18 -4.99
C ALA A 87 1.33 3.54 -3.64
N THR A 88 1.07 4.84 -3.43
CA THR A 88 0.42 5.34 -2.22
C THR A 88 -0.98 4.75 -2.05
N LYS A 89 -1.75 4.66 -3.13
CA LYS A 89 -3.08 4.05 -3.12
C LYS A 89 -3.02 2.57 -2.74
N ASN A 90 -2.11 1.80 -3.33
CA ASN A 90 -1.93 0.38 -3.00
C ASN A 90 -1.52 0.22 -1.53
N PHE A 91 -0.59 1.04 -1.06
CA PHE A 91 -0.15 1.05 0.34
C PHE A 91 -1.30 1.36 1.30
N ILE A 92 -2.11 2.39 1.03
CA ILE A 92 -3.25 2.78 1.88
C ILE A 92 -4.31 1.69 1.91
N ILE A 93 -4.67 1.09 0.76
CA ILE A 93 -5.66 0.01 0.70
C ILE A 93 -5.19 -1.16 1.57
N LEU A 94 -3.95 -1.61 1.38
CA LEU A 94 -3.38 -2.71 2.17
C LEU A 94 -3.33 -2.36 3.65
N MET A 95 -2.82 -1.18 3.98
CA MET A 95 -2.70 -0.70 5.36
C MET A 95 -4.06 -0.64 6.06
N MET A 96 -5.11 -0.15 5.43
CA MET A 96 -6.44 -0.03 6.02
C MET A 96 -7.07 -1.40 6.31
N ILE A 97 -6.93 -2.35 5.37
CA ILE A 97 -7.39 -3.74 5.59
C ILE A 97 -6.72 -4.28 6.86
N PHE A 98 -5.39 -4.20 6.95
CA PHE A 98 -4.67 -4.74 8.09
C PHE A 98 -4.85 -3.92 9.38
N ALA A 99 -5.09 -2.61 9.30
CA ALA A 99 -5.42 -1.80 10.48
C ALA A 99 -6.73 -2.25 11.13
N ILE A 100 -7.78 -2.49 10.34
CA ILE A 100 -9.06 -3.01 10.83
C ILE A 100 -8.86 -4.38 11.47
N LEU A 101 -8.14 -5.30 10.80
CA LEU A 101 -7.83 -6.62 11.35
C LEU A 101 -7.05 -6.53 12.67
N ASN A 102 -6.04 -5.66 12.76
CA ASN A 102 -5.26 -5.46 14.00
C ASN A 102 -6.15 -4.96 15.15
N VAL A 103 -7.07 -4.03 14.89
CA VAL A 103 -7.93 -3.47 15.95
C VAL A 103 -8.91 -4.51 16.47
N ILE A 104 -9.53 -5.29 15.58
CA ILE A 104 -10.39 -6.41 15.98
C ILE A 104 -9.58 -7.40 16.82
N PHE A 105 -8.38 -7.75 16.35
CA PHE A 105 -7.48 -8.64 17.06
C PHE A 105 -7.12 -8.11 18.46
N CYS A 106 -6.68 -6.86 18.57
CA CYS A 106 -6.33 -6.27 19.87
C CYS A 106 -7.52 -6.17 20.83
N HIS A 107 -8.72 -5.88 20.32
CA HIS A 107 -9.93 -5.87 21.13
C HIS A 107 -10.25 -7.27 21.69
N VAL A 108 -10.18 -8.31 20.86
CA VAL A 108 -10.54 -9.68 21.23
C VAL A 108 -9.49 -10.32 22.14
N PHE A 109 -8.20 -10.22 21.79
CA PHE A 109 -7.13 -10.99 22.44
C PHE A 109 -6.41 -10.23 23.56
N PHE A 110 -6.36 -8.90 23.51
CA PHE A 110 -5.75 -8.07 24.55
C PHE A 110 -6.77 -7.32 25.40
N SER A 111 -8.07 -7.58 25.18
CA SER A 111 -9.19 -6.97 25.91
C SER A 111 -9.14 -5.44 25.94
N PHE A 112 -8.61 -4.82 24.88
CA PHE A 112 -8.59 -3.36 24.76
C PHE A 112 -10.03 -2.83 24.76
N GLY A 113 -10.32 -1.82 25.57
CA GLY A 113 -11.65 -1.18 25.57
C GLY A 113 -11.97 -0.56 24.21
N ILE A 114 -13.26 -0.49 23.86
CA ILE A 114 -13.71 0.02 22.55
C ILE A 114 -13.16 1.42 22.22
N ARG A 115 -13.03 2.29 23.24
CA ARG A 115 -12.42 3.62 23.09
C ARG A 115 -10.97 3.53 22.61
N THR A 116 -10.15 2.69 23.25
CA THR A 116 -8.75 2.46 22.89
C THR A 116 -8.64 1.84 21.49
N SER A 117 -9.49 0.86 21.18
CA SER A 117 -9.53 0.20 19.87
C SER A 117 -9.83 1.19 18.75
N LEU A 118 -10.83 2.06 18.92
CA LEU A 118 -11.17 3.10 17.94
C LEU A 118 -10.08 4.16 17.82
N PHE A 119 -9.45 4.55 18.93
CA PHE A 119 -8.32 5.48 18.91
C PHE A 119 -7.14 4.93 18.08
N LEU A 120 -6.82 3.65 18.26
CA LEU A 120 -5.77 2.98 17.47
C LEU A 120 -6.14 2.82 16.00
N LEU A 121 -7.42 2.60 15.69
CA LEU A 121 -7.91 2.53 14.31
C LEU A 121 -7.68 3.82 13.54
N VAL A 122 -7.75 4.98 14.21
CA VAL A 122 -7.58 6.29 13.58
C VAL A 122 -6.12 6.73 13.58
N LEU A 123 -5.40 6.60 14.69
CA LEU A 123 -4.03 7.11 14.78
C LEU A 123 -3.00 6.24 14.10
N SER A 124 -3.13 4.90 14.18
CA SER A 124 -2.10 4.01 13.64
C SER A 124 -1.93 4.10 12.12
N PRO A 125 -2.98 4.28 11.30
CA PRO A 125 -2.80 4.51 9.87
C PRO A 125 -2.13 5.85 9.56
N ILE A 126 -2.49 6.91 10.29
CA ILE A 126 -1.93 8.26 10.10
C ILE A 126 -0.42 8.24 10.37
N THR A 127 -0.01 7.68 11.51
CA THR A 127 1.41 7.59 11.87
C THR A 127 2.20 6.76 10.86
N ARG A 128 1.63 5.68 10.32
CA ARG A 128 2.26 4.83 9.29
C ARG A 128 2.44 5.55 7.95
N VAL A 129 1.45 6.30 7.50
CA VAL A 129 1.57 7.09 6.26
C VAL A 129 2.66 8.14 6.44
N VAL A 130 2.58 8.94 7.51
CA VAL A 130 3.57 9.99 7.79
C VAL A 130 4.97 9.40 7.93
N SER A 131 5.13 8.28 8.65
CA SER A 131 6.44 7.65 8.84
C SER A 131 7.05 7.16 7.54
N VAL A 132 6.26 6.63 6.60
CA VAL A 132 6.76 6.22 5.28
C VAL A 132 7.37 7.39 4.51
N PHE A 133 6.77 8.58 4.58
CA PHE A 133 7.33 9.76 3.91
C PHE A 133 8.59 10.27 4.60
N ILE A 134 8.60 10.33 5.93
CA ILE A 134 9.78 10.76 6.71
C ILE A 134 10.95 9.78 6.50
N CYS A 135 10.71 8.48 6.71
CA CYS A 135 11.69 7.43 6.51
C CYS A 135 12.17 7.37 5.06
N GLY A 136 11.25 7.56 4.09
CA GLY A 136 11.58 7.63 2.67
C GLY A 136 12.49 8.80 2.33
N ALA A 137 12.28 9.97 2.95
CA ALA A 137 13.16 11.12 2.79
C ALA A 137 14.56 10.86 3.36
N ILE A 138 14.66 10.29 4.57
CA ILE A 138 15.95 9.93 5.19
C ILE A 138 16.67 8.86 4.36
N LEU A 139 15.95 7.85 3.87
CA LEU A 139 16.49 6.83 2.98
C LEU A 139 16.97 7.44 1.66
N HIS A 140 16.27 8.44 1.13
CA HIS A 140 16.67 9.10 -0.11
C HIS A 140 18.03 9.79 0.03
N ILE A 141 18.34 10.37 1.19
CA ILE A 141 19.68 10.91 1.49
C ILE A 141 20.73 9.79 1.35
N SER A 142 20.47 8.61 1.93
CA SER A 142 21.38 7.46 1.87
C SER A 142 21.58 6.94 0.44
N ILE A 143 20.51 6.92 -0.36
CA ILE A 143 20.55 6.57 -1.78
C ILE A 143 21.33 7.62 -2.58
N TYR A 144 21.20 8.89 -2.21
CA TYR A 144 21.93 9.97 -2.87
C TYR A 144 23.44 9.85 -2.65
N ILE A 145 23.89 9.43 -1.46
CA ILE A 145 25.30 9.19 -1.14
C ILE A 145 25.91 8.10 -2.05
N VAL A 146 25.16 7.03 -2.35
CA VAL A 146 25.65 5.92 -3.19
C VAL A 146 25.43 6.13 -4.70
N GLY A 147 24.94 7.31 -5.10
CA GLY A 147 24.79 7.71 -6.50
C GLY A 147 23.41 7.45 -7.14
N GLY A 148 22.37 7.11 -6.38
CA GLY A 148 21.00 7.01 -6.92
C GLY A 148 20.40 8.39 -7.20
N ARG A 149 19.79 8.59 -8.38
CA ARG A 149 19.35 9.91 -8.85
C ARG A 149 17.97 9.92 -9.52
N ASN A 150 17.20 8.83 -9.47
CA ASN A 150 15.89 8.74 -10.13
C ASN A 150 14.75 9.42 -9.35
N GLY A 151 15.08 10.33 -8.43
CA GLY A 151 14.14 11.12 -7.64
C GLY A 151 13.62 10.44 -6.38
N ILE A 152 13.08 11.25 -5.46
CA ILE A 152 12.57 10.81 -4.15
C ILE A 152 11.32 9.94 -4.26
N SER A 153 10.49 10.17 -5.29
CA SER A 153 9.29 9.37 -5.54
C SER A 153 9.63 7.89 -5.69
N GLN A 154 10.71 7.54 -6.39
CA GLN A 154 11.14 6.15 -6.55
C GLN A 154 11.60 5.53 -5.22
N THR A 155 12.23 6.31 -4.34
CA THR A 155 12.59 5.86 -2.99
C THR A 155 11.35 5.58 -2.13
N ILE A 156 10.39 6.49 -2.13
CA ILE A 156 9.15 6.33 -1.36
C ILE A 156 8.34 5.14 -1.89
N LYS A 157 8.25 4.96 -3.21
CA LYS A 157 7.63 3.77 -3.83
C LYS A 157 8.31 2.48 -3.36
N ALA A 158 9.64 2.43 -3.38
CA ALA A 158 10.40 1.26 -2.91
C ALA A 158 10.05 0.95 -1.44
N LEU A 159 10.00 1.96 -0.58
CA LEU A 159 9.67 1.79 0.82
C LEU A 159 8.22 1.35 1.06
N MET A 160 7.26 1.91 0.33
CA MET A 160 5.85 1.52 0.39
C MET A 160 5.65 0.05 0.00
N TYR A 161 6.25 -0.38 -1.11
CA TYR A 161 6.14 -1.75 -1.57
C TYR A 161 6.90 -2.74 -0.69
N ALA A 162 8.07 -2.36 -0.17
CA ALA A 162 8.83 -3.18 0.77
C ALA A 162 8.10 -3.43 2.09
N ASN A 163 7.21 -2.54 2.51
CA ASN A 163 6.38 -2.71 3.71
C ASN A 163 5.22 -3.71 3.52
N THR A 164 4.94 -4.18 2.30
CA THR A 164 3.84 -5.11 2.00
C THR A 164 3.81 -6.34 2.93
N PRO A 165 4.91 -7.07 3.17
CA PRO A 165 4.91 -8.23 4.06
C PRO A 165 4.65 -7.83 5.52
N ALA A 166 5.26 -6.76 6.00
CA ALA A 166 5.07 -6.30 7.37
C ALA A 166 3.61 -5.91 7.64
N LEU A 167 2.93 -5.33 6.65
CA LEU A 167 1.49 -5.04 6.73
C LEU A 167 0.66 -6.32 6.74
N LEU A 168 0.94 -7.27 5.82
CA LEU A 168 0.21 -8.53 5.71
C LEU A 168 0.25 -9.39 6.98
N PHE A 169 1.41 -9.39 7.65
CA PHE A 169 1.64 -10.26 8.79
C PHE A 169 1.59 -9.52 10.13
N SER A 170 1.12 -8.27 10.16
CA SER A 170 1.11 -7.46 11.38
C SER A 170 0.33 -8.08 12.53
N VAL A 171 -0.78 -8.78 12.24
CA VAL A 171 -1.59 -9.50 13.24
C VAL A 171 -0.84 -10.72 13.76
N MET A 172 -0.20 -11.47 12.87
CA MET A 172 0.58 -12.67 13.22
C MET A 172 1.79 -12.33 14.09
N VAL A 173 2.42 -11.17 13.88
CA VAL A 173 3.53 -10.66 14.70
C VAL A 173 3.13 -10.50 16.16
N PHE A 174 1.88 -10.10 16.46
CA PHE A 174 1.40 -9.99 17.84
C PHE A 174 1.15 -11.36 18.51
N LEU A 175 0.74 -12.36 17.73
CA LEU A 175 0.49 -13.72 18.24
C LEU A 175 1.79 -14.50 18.48
N ILE A 176 2.82 -14.22 17.69
CA ILE A 176 4.03 -15.03 17.62
C ILE A 176 5.22 -14.14 18.02
N SER A 177 5.41 -13.95 19.33
CA SER A 177 6.64 -13.34 19.84
C SER A 177 7.83 -14.27 19.55
N GLY A 178 8.85 -13.80 18.83
CA GLY A 178 10.08 -14.58 18.60
C GLY A 178 10.65 -14.46 17.17
N VAL A 179 11.34 -15.52 16.73
CA VAL A 179 12.14 -15.59 15.49
C VAL A 179 11.36 -15.14 14.24
N LEU A 180 10.05 -15.42 14.17
CA LEU A 180 9.24 -15.12 12.98
C LEU A 180 9.11 -13.61 12.70
N VAL A 181 9.11 -12.77 13.74
CA VAL A 181 9.09 -11.32 13.58
C VAL A 181 10.33 -10.87 12.82
N TRP A 182 11.50 -11.38 13.22
CA TRP A 182 12.76 -11.06 12.56
C TRP A 182 12.80 -11.51 11.09
N VAL A 183 12.20 -12.66 10.77
CA VAL A 183 12.10 -13.13 9.37
C VAL A 183 11.32 -12.15 8.50
N LEU A 184 10.19 -11.63 8.99
CA LEU A 184 9.37 -10.67 8.24
C LEU A 184 10.07 -9.33 8.03
N TRP A 185 10.80 -8.86 9.05
CA TRP A 185 11.62 -7.65 8.96
C TRP A 185 12.78 -7.82 7.97
N LEU A 186 13.50 -8.95 8.04
CA LEU A 186 14.55 -9.26 7.08
C LEU A 186 13.99 -9.35 5.66
N TRP A 187 12.83 -9.96 5.49
CA TRP A 187 12.15 -10.02 4.19
C TRP A 187 11.79 -8.62 3.67
N ALA A 188 11.26 -7.74 4.52
CA ALA A 188 11.01 -6.34 4.15
C ALA A 188 12.30 -5.61 3.72
N LEU A 189 13.45 -5.88 4.37
CA LEU A 189 14.75 -5.34 3.95
C LEU A 189 15.19 -5.88 2.60
N VAL A 190 15.01 -7.19 2.33
CA VAL A 190 15.30 -7.77 1.02
C VAL A 190 14.47 -7.08 -0.06
N LEU A 191 13.17 -6.90 0.17
CA LEU A 191 12.29 -6.19 -0.76
C LEU A 191 12.70 -4.73 -0.96
N LEU A 192 13.18 -4.07 0.10
CA LEU A 192 13.65 -2.70 0.02
C LEU A 192 14.92 -2.61 -0.85
N ILE A 193 15.89 -3.50 -0.67
CA ILE A 193 17.12 -3.55 -1.47
C ILE A 193 16.77 -3.79 -2.95
N ILE A 194 15.90 -4.76 -3.22
CA ILE A 194 15.44 -5.08 -4.59
C ILE A 194 14.74 -3.87 -5.21
N GLY A 195 13.81 -3.25 -4.46
CA GLY A 195 13.06 -2.09 -4.92
C GLY A 195 13.94 -0.88 -5.20
N ILE A 196 14.89 -0.57 -4.32
CA ILE A 196 15.87 0.50 -4.55
C ILE A 196 16.70 0.19 -5.79
N ARG A 197 17.27 -1.02 -5.89
CA ARG A 197 18.07 -1.43 -7.05
C ARG A 197 17.33 -1.20 -8.36
N GLN A 198 16.06 -1.58 -8.43
CA GLN A 198 15.28 -1.52 -9.66
C GLN A 198 14.72 -0.13 -9.96
N LEU A 199 14.16 0.56 -8.95
CA LEU A 199 13.52 1.86 -9.15
C LEU A 199 14.54 3.01 -9.21
N GLN A 200 15.66 2.89 -8.50
CA GLN A 200 16.79 3.85 -8.58
C GLN A 200 17.83 3.46 -9.62
N GLU A 201 17.69 2.28 -10.24
CA GLU A 201 18.59 1.79 -11.30
C GLU A 201 20.06 1.78 -10.89
N ILE A 202 20.31 1.43 -9.63
CA ILE A 202 21.65 1.27 -9.07
C ILE A 202 22.00 -0.21 -8.90
N THR A 203 23.29 -0.50 -8.75
CA THR A 203 23.75 -1.88 -8.53
C THR A 203 23.27 -2.43 -7.18
N THR A 204 23.14 -3.74 -7.05
CA THR A 204 22.71 -4.40 -5.80
C THR A 204 23.59 -4.01 -4.61
N ASN A 205 24.91 -3.94 -4.82
CA ASN A 205 25.86 -3.56 -3.77
C ASN A 205 25.63 -2.12 -3.30
N ARG A 206 25.35 -1.18 -4.23
CA ARG A 206 25.02 0.19 -3.86
C ARG A 206 23.69 0.28 -3.12
N ALA A 207 22.67 -0.46 -3.55
CA ALA A 207 21.39 -0.54 -2.85
C ALA A 207 21.54 -1.09 -1.42
N LEU A 208 22.33 -2.15 -1.24
CA LEU A 208 22.65 -2.71 0.07
C LEU A 208 23.33 -1.66 0.98
N ILE A 209 24.37 -0.98 0.47
CA ILE A 209 25.07 0.08 1.22
C ILE A 209 24.11 1.21 1.60
N ALA A 210 23.23 1.65 0.69
CA ALA A 210 22.24 2.68 0.99
C ALA A 210 21.32 2.28 2.15
N VAL A 211 20.83 1.03 2.17
CA VAL A 211 19.99 0.52 3.25
C VAL A 211 20.75 0.44 4.57
N LEU A 212 22.00 -0.01 4.56
CA LEU A 212 22.84 -0.04 5.77
C LEU A 212 23.10 1.36 6.34
N VAL A 213 23.44 2.33 5.48
CA VAL A 213 23.61 3.73 5.89
C VAL A 213 22.31 4.29 6.45
N TRP A 214 21.17 3.99 5.83
CA TRP A 214 19.86 4.41 6.31
C TRP A 214 19.53 3.85 7.71
N ILE A 215 19.81 2.56 7.95
CA ILE A 215 19.64 1.95 9.27
C ILE A 215 20.51 2.65 10.32
N VAL A 216 21.78 2.90 10.00
CA VAL A 216 22.69 3.63 10.91
C VAL A 216 22.17 5.03 11.22
N LEU A 217 21.71 5.78 10.21
CA LEU A 217 21.12 7.11 10.42
C LEU A 217 19.89 7.07 11.32
N LEU A 218 19.00 6.10 11.12
CA LEU A 218 17.83 5.93 11.98
C LEU A 218 18.21 5.56 13.42
N SER A 219 19.20 4.67 13.61
CA SER A 219 19.70 4.32 14.93
C SER A 219 20.33 5.51 15.65
N LEU A 220 21.10 6.35 14.95
CA LEU A 220 21.68 7.57 15.53
C LEU A 220 20.60 8.59 15.92
N LEU A 221 19.61 8.82 15.06
CA LEU A 221 18.48 9.70 15.37
C LEU A 221 17.71 9.21 16.60
N TRP A 222 17.45 7.90 16.69
CA TRP A 222 16.82 7.30 17.86
C TRP A 222 17.64 7.50 19.14
N MET A 223 18.96 7.29 19.10
CA MET A 223 19.84 7.52 20.24
C MET A 223 19.85 8.99 20.69
N LEU A 224 19.86 9.94 19.75
CA LEU A 224 19.80 11.37 20.07
C LEU A 224 18.49 11.78 20.76
N MET A 225 17.37 11.20 20.33
CA MET A 225 16.07 11.45 20.97
C MET A 225 16.06 10.97 22.43
N GLN A 226 16.64 9.80 22.72
CA GLN A 226 16.74 9.29 24.09
C GLN A 226 17.75 10.05 24.96
N GLY A 227 18.83 10.57 24.37
CA GLY A 227 19.83 11.37 25.09
C GLY A 227 19.26 12.67 25.67
N ASN A 228 18.25 13.24 25.01
CA ASN A 228 17.55 14.43 25.51
C ASN A 228 16.86 14.14 26.87
N ASP A 229 16.16 13.01 26.99
CA ASP A 229 15.49 12.59 28.22
C ASP A 229 16.48 12.30 29.37
N PHE A 230 17.67 11.78 29.04
CA PHE A 230 18.76 11.59 29.99
C PHE A 230 19.32 12.93 30.52
N ILE A 231 19.50 13.93 29.64
CA ILE A 231 19.98 15.26 30.04
C ILE A 231 18.94 15.98 30.91
N TYR A 232 17.66 15.94 30.54
CA TYR A 232 16.60 16.56 31.35
C TYR A 232 16.46 15.92 32.73
N SER A 233 16.47 14.58 32.82
CA SER A 233 16.35 13.88 34.10
C SER A 233 17.56 14.10 35.02
N SER A 234 18.77 14.16 34.47
CA SER A 234 19.99 14.43 35.24
C SER A 234 20.08 15.88 35.74
N VAL A 235 19.67 16.85 34.93
CA VAL A 235 19.58 18.27 35.34
C VAL A 235 18.49 18.48 36.39
N SER A 236 17.31 17.85 36.23
CA SER A 236 16.24 17.88 37.24
C SER A 236 16.69 17.28 38.57
N ALA A 237 17.34 16.11 38.54
CA ALA A 237 17.82 15.44 39.74
C ALA A 237 18.95 16.22 40.46
N TYR A 238 19.75 16.98 39.71
CA TYR A 238 20.74 17.89 40.29
C TYR A 238 20.06 19.12 40.92
N ALA A 239 19.08 19.73 40.24
CA ALA A 239 18.34 20.87 40.76
C ALA A 239 17.60 20.51 42.07
N ASP A 240 16.94 19.36 42.14
CA ASP A 240 16.24 18.91 43.36
C ASP A 240 17.19 18.67 44.54
N LYS A 241 18.44 18.26 44.28
CA LYS A 241 19.49 18.12 45.32
C LYS A 241 20.09 19.44 45.79
N VAL A 242 19.99 20.50 44.99
CA VAL A 242 20.51 21.83 45.33
C VAL A 242 19.45 22.66 46.05
N ILE A 243 18.18 22.42 45.75
CA ILE A 243 17.05 23.19 46.29
C ILE A 243 16.51 22.62 47.62
N ASN A 244 16.73 21.32 47.91
CA ASN A 244 16.36 20.67 49.17
C ASN A 244 17.58 20.32 50.03
#